data_AF-A0AAP0NBW1-F1
#
_entry.id   AF-A0AAP0NBW1-F1
#
_cell.length_a   1.000
_cell.length_b   1.000
_cell.length_c   1.000
_cell.angle_alpha   90.00
_cell.angle_beta   90.00
_cell.angle_gamma   90.00
#
_symmetry.space_group_name_H-M   'P 1'
#
loop_
_entity.id
_entity.type
_entity.pdbx_description
1 polymer ?
#
loop_
_entity_poly.entity_id
_entity_poly.type
_entity_poly.pdbx_seq_one_letter_code
_entity_poly.pdbx_strand_id
1 'polypeptide(L)'
;MVGDILLQIGLILATLFMFLVMYGIPQKALSKIRFRNRATFQAKRHFVQGAQLLARARSAKTPPSETTSFAQDALAEAEKAISLDPKDAASHILKALVLDLQGYKTSALDSLDAALSPLAVKSLSDQEKGDALLRRAELKVAVSGRGRVDSAVADLVAGVKLSKENAKGV
;
A
#
# COMPACT_ATOMS: atom_id res chain seq x y z
N MET A 1 -18.18 15.48 56.43
CA MET A 1 -19.46 14.89 56.00
C MET A 1 -19.82 15.27 54.56
N VAL A 2 -19.98 16.54 54.20
CA VAL A 2 -20.33 16.93 52.81
C VAL A 2 -19.25 16.55 51.78
N GLY A 3 -17.96 16.68 52.13
CA GLY A 3 -16.84 16.29 51.26
C GLY A 3 -16.75 14.79 50.95
N ASP A 4 -17.05 13.92 51.92
CA ASP A 4 -17.10 12.46 51.71
C ASP A 4 -18.23 12.06 50.78
N ILE A 5 -19.39 12.71 50.91
CA ILE A 5 -20.56 12.43 50.07
C ILE A 5 -20.28 12.84 48.62
N LEU A 6 -19.62 13.98 48.39
CA LEU A 6 -19.19 14.43 47.07
C LEU A 6 -18.18 13.46 46.42
N LEU A 7 -17.22 12.96 47.20
CA LEU A 7 -16.20 12.01 46.73
C LEU A 7 -16.83 10.66 46.38
N GLN A 8 -17.79 10.19 47.20
CA GLN A 8 -18.52 8.95 46.96
C GLN A 8 -19.43 9.04 45.72
N ILE A 9 -20.12 10.17 45.52
CA ILE A 9 -20.91 10.41 44.30
C ILE A 9 -19.99 10.44 43.06
N GLY A 10 -18.83 11.08 43.16
CA GLY A 10 -17.83 11.12 42.09
C GLY A 10 -17.35 9.72 41.69
N LEU A 11 -17.05 8.85 42.67
CA LEU A 11 -16.66 7.46 42.43
C LEU A 11 -17.77 6.64 41.77
N ILE A 12 -19.02 6.82 42.19
CA ILE A 12 -20.16 6.11 41.58
C ILE A 12 -20.35 6.56 40.13
N LEU A 13 -20.26 7.86 39.85
CA LEU A 13 -20.32 8.38 38.47
C LEU A 13 -19.17 7.88 37.60
N ALA A 14 -17.96 7.83 38.15
CA ALA A 14 -16.79 7.32 37.43
C ALA A 14 -16.93 5.83 37.08
N THR A 15 -17.42 5.01 38.00
CA THR A 15 -17.66 3.58 37.76
C THR A 15 -18.77 3.34 36.74
N LEU A 16 -19.87 4.10 36.81
CA LEU A 16 -20.98 4.02 35.84
C LEU A 16 -20.52 4.43 34.43
N PHE A 17 -19.70 5.47 34.33
CA PHE A 17 -19.10 5.91 33.06
C PHE A 17 -18.16 4.84 32.48
N MET A 18 -17.30 4.25 33.32
CA MET A 18 -16.42 3.14 32.91
C MET A 18 -17.23 1.94 32.42
N PHE A 19 -18.35 1.63 33.07
CA PHE A 19 -19.24 0.53 32.70
C PHE A 19 -19.94 0.78 31.36
N LEU A 20 -20.40 2.02 31.10
CA LEU A 20 -20.97 2.43 29.81
C LEU A 20 -19.95 2.32 28.67
N VAL A 21 -18.71 2.78 28.90
CA VAL A 21 -17.61 2.67 27.95
C VAL A 21 -17.27 1.21 27.66
N MET A 22 -17.24 0.36 28.69
CA MET A 22 -16.96 -1.07 28.57
C MET A 22 -18.08 -1.85 27.87
N TYR A 23 -19.35 -1.45 27.97
CA TYR A 23 -20.44 -2.15 27.28
C TYR A 23 -20.73 -1.62 25.87
N GLY A 24 -20.51 -0.31 25.60
CA GLY A 24 -20.88 0.31 24.32
C GLY A 24 -19.79 0.28 23.23
N ILE A 25 -18.52 0.29 23.62
CA ILE A 25 -17.39 0.51 22.70
C ILE A 25 -16.69 -0.76 22.20
N PRO A 26 -16.48 -1.84 22.99
CA PRO A 26 -15.60 -2.92 22.53
C PRO A 26 -16.19 -3.70 21.36
N GLN A 27 -17.51 -3.94 21.30
CA GLN A 27 -18.07 -4.73 20.20
C GLN A 27 -18.00 -4.01 18.84
N LYS A 28 -18.22 -2.69 18.80
CA LYS A 28 -18.17 -1.90 17.56
C LYS A 28 -16.74 -1.64 17.08
N ALA A 29 -15.81 -1.46 18.01
CA ALA A 29 -14.40 -1.33 17.68
C ALA A 29 -13.79 -2.68 17.23
N LEU A 30 -14.08 -3.77 17.95
CA LEU A 30 -13.59 -5.10 17.61
C LEU A 30 -14.19 -5.64 16.32
N SER A 31 -15.47 -5.35 16.02
CA SER A 31 -16.07 -5.75 14.75
C SER A 31 -15.38 -5.05 13.57
N LYS A 32 -15.17 -3.73 13.64
CA LYS A 32 -14.39 -2.98 12.62
C LYS A 32 -12.98 -3.53 12.44
N ILE A 33 -12.28 -3.88 13.52
CA ILE A 33 -10.94 -4.47 13.45
C ILE A 33 -10.99 -5.86 12.77
N ARG A 34 -11.96 -6.70 13.13
CA ARG A 34 -12.13 -8.04 12.54
C ARG A 34 -12.48 -7.96 11.05
N PHE A 35 -13.39 -7.07 10.66
CA PHE A 35 -13.73 -6.83 9.24
C PHE A 35 -12.54 -6.29 8.45
N ARG A 36 -11.78 -5.34 9.03
CA ARG A 36 -10.56 -4.82 8.40
C ARG A 36 -9.52 -5.91 8.19
N ASN A 37 -9.29 -6.77 9.18
CA ASN A 37 -8.33 -7.87 9.06
C ASN A 37 -8.73 -8.89 7.98
N ARG A 38 -10.03 -9.11 7.77
CA ARG A 38 -10.52 -9.96 6.68
C ARG A 38 -10.30 -9.31 5.32
N ALA A 39 -10.58 -8.01 5.19
CA ALA A 39 -10.36 -7.27 3.96
C ALA A 39 -8.87 -7.20 3.59
N THR A 40 -7.98 -6.94 4.54
CA THR A 40 -6.53 -6.93 4.30
C THR A 40 -5.98 -8.30 3.92
N PHE A 41 -6.50 -9.37 4.54
CA PHE A 41 -6.13 -10.74 4.15
C PHE A 41 -6.59 -11.07 2.72
N GLN A 42 -7.81 -10.67 2.36
CA GLN A 42 -8.31 -10.82 0.99
C GLN A 42 -7.50 -9.99 -0.01
N ALA A 43 -7.16 -8.74 0.34
CA ALA A 43 -6.30 -7.88 -0.47
C ALA A 43 -4.94 -8.55 -0.75
N LYS A 44 -4.29 -9.11 0.28
CA LYS A 44 -3.03 -9.85 0.12
C LYS A 44 -3.16 -11.06 -0.78
N ARG A 45 -4.26 -11.80 -0.69
CA ARG A 45 -4.53 -12.94 -1.58
C ARG A 45 -4.59 -12.47 -3.03
N HIS A 46 -5.36 -11.42 -3.31
CA HIS A 46 -5.45 -10.83 -4.64
C HIS A 46 -4.09 -10.31 -5.12
N PHE A 47 -3.34 -9.62 -4.26
CA PHE A 47 -1.96 -9.19 -4.57
C PHE A 47 -1.06 -10.36 -4.99
N VAL A 48 -1.05 -11.47 -4.24
CA VAL A 48 -0.24 -12.66 -4.57
C VAL A 48 -0.69 -13.27 -5.90
N GLN A 49 -1.99 -13.38 -6.13
CA GLN A 49 -2.53 -13.91 -7.39
C GLN A 49 -2.14 -13.02 -8.58
N GLY A 50 -2.25 -11.70 -8.44
CA GLY A 50 -1.84 -10.75 -9.47
C GLY A 50 -0.33 -10.78 -9.72
N ALA A 51 0.49 -10.90 -8.67
CA ALA A 51 1.94 -11.04 -8.82
C ALA A 51 2.34 -12.33 -9.55
N GLN A 52 1.65 -13.44 -9.29
CA GLN A 52 1.84 -14.70 -10.02
C GLN A 52 1.46 -14.57 -11.49
N LEU A 53 0.35 -13.91 -11.79
CA LEU A 53 -0.09 -13.64 -13.16
C LEU A 53 0.91 -12.73 -13.90
N LEU A 54 1.41 -11.68 -13.25
CA LEU A 54 2.47 -10.83 -13.80
C LEU A 54 3.74 -11.62 -14.08
N ALA A 55 4.16 -12.50 -13.17
CA ALA A 55 5.33 -13.34 -13.37
C ALA A 55 5.15 -14.29 -14.57
N ARG A 56 3.94 -14.84 -14.77
CA ARG A 56 3.60 -15.64 -15.95
C ARG A 56 3.62 -14.80 -17.22
N ALA A 57 3.05 -13.60 -17.20
CA ALA A 57 3.07 -12.68 -18.34
C ALA A 57 4.50 -12.32 -18.79
N ARG A 58 5.44 -12.20 -17.84
CA ARG A 58 6.87 -11.92 -18.08
C ARG A 58 7.70 -13.13 -18.49
N SER A 59 7.14 -14.34 -18.41
CA SER A 59 7.87 -15.56 -18.76
C SER A 59 8.18 -15.58 -20.25
N ALA A 60 9.44 -15.83 -20.60
CA ALA A 60 9.90 -15.91 -22.00
C ALA A 60 9.22 -17.04 -22.80
N LYS A 61 8.56 -17.99 -22.12
CA LYS A 61 7.85 -19.12 -22.74
C LYS A 61 6.39 -18.80 -23.08
N THR A 62 5.86 -17.68 -22.61
CA THR A 62 4.45 -17.34 -22.75
C THR A 62 4.22 -16.62 -24.09
N PRO A 63 3.27 -17.08 -24.93
CA PRO A 63 2.98 -16.43 -26.19
C PRO A 63 2.35 -15.04 -25.99
N PRO A 64 2.53 -14.09 -26.94
CA PRO A 64 2.06 -12.70 -26.77
C PRO A 64 0.56 -12.55 -26.44
N SER A 65 -0.28 -13.42 -27.01
CA SER A 65 -1.72 -13.43 -26.73
C SER A 65 -2.03 -13.77 -25.26
N GLU A 66 -1.30 -14.74 -24.69
CA GLU A 66 -1.42 -15.11 -23.28
C GLU A 66 -0.79 -14.07 -22.36
N THR A 67 0.34 -13.46 -22.77
CA THR A 67 0.95 -12.34 -22.02
C THR A 67 -0.06 -11.20 -21.83
N THR A 68 -0.80 -10.86 -22.89
CA THR A 68 -1.83 -9.81 -22.82
C THR A 68 -2.97 -10.21 -21.89
N SER A 69 -3.45 -11.46 -21.98
CA SER A 69 -4.49 -11.99 -21.09
C SER A 69 -4.04 -11.98 -19.62
N PHE A 70 -2.87 -12.54 -19.32
CA PHE A 70 -2.34 -12.59 -17.96
C PHE A 70 -2.07 -11.19 -17.40
N ALA A 71 -1.64 -10.24 -18.24
CA ALA A 71 -1.50 -8.85 -17.82
C ALA A 71 -2.85 -8.22 -17.48
N GLN A 72 -3.92 -8.47 -18.26
CA GLN A 72 -5.26 -7.98 -17.94
C GLN A 72 -5.80 -8.60 -16.64
N ASP A 73 -5.62 -9.91 -16.46
CA ASP A 73 -6.03 -10.60 -15.23
C ASP A 73 -5.25 -10.08 -14.01
N ALA A 74 -3.94 -9.86 -14.15
CA ALA A 74 -3.10 -9.28 -13.11
C ALA A 74 -3.55 -7.85 -12.74
N LEU A 75 -3.95 -7.05 -13.74
CA LEU A 75 -4.45 -5.70 -13.52
C LEU A 75 -5.76 -5.73 -12.73
N ALA A 76 -6.71 -6.58 -13.14
CA ALA A 76 -7.99 -6.73 -12.45
C ALA A 76 -7.78 -7.18 -10.99
N GLU A 77 -6.81 -8.05 -10.76
CA GLU A 77 -6.49 -8.54 -9.42
C GLU A 77 -5.82 -7.48 -8.55
N ALA A 78 -4.92 -6.67 -9.13
CA ALA A 78 -4.35 -5.52 -8.44
C ALA A 78 -5.42 -4.48 -8.07
N GLU A 79 -6.38 -4.22 -8.95
CA GLU A 79 -7.48 -3.28 -8.68
C GLU A 79 -8.40 -3.78 -7.55
N LYS A 80 -8.70 -5.08 -7.51
CA LYS A 80 -9.41 -5.68 -6.37
C LYS A 80 -8.63 -5.51 -5.07
N ALA A 81 -7.33 -5.78 -5.09
CA ALA A 81 -6.47 -5.60 -3.91
C ALA A 81 -6.50 -4.15 -3.41
N ILE A 82 -6.37 -3.17 -4.31
CA ILE A 82 -6.46 -1.74 -4.00
C ILE A 82 -7.83 -1.36 -3.44
N SER A 83 -8.92 -1.91 -3.99
CA SER A 83 -10.28 -1.62 -3.50
C SER A 83 -10.51 -2.12 -2.06
N LEU A 84 -9.83 -3.20 -1.67
CA LEU A 84 -9.92 -3.82 -0.35
C LEU A 84 -8.97 -3.18 0.66
N ASP A 85 -7.76 -2.81 0.23
CA ASP A 85 -6.77 -2.10 1.04
C ASP A 85 -6.07 -0.99 0.23
N PRO A 86 -6.65 0.22 0.16
CA PRO A 86 -6.08 1.31 -0.64
C PRO A 86 -4.79 1.89 -0.04
N LYS A 87 -4.45 1.53 1.20
CA LYS A 87 -3.25 1.97 1.90
C LYS A 87 -2.07 1.04 1.68
N ASP A 88 -2.27 -0.08 1.00
CA ASP A 88 -1.18 -0.97 0.64
C ASP A 88 -0.48 -0.47 -0.63
N ALA A 89 0.74 0.05 -0.46
CA ALA A 89 1.56 0.47 -1.58
C ALA A 89 1.96 -0.67 -2.52
N ALA A 90 2.09 -1.91 -2.01
CA ALA A 90 2.50 -3.05 -2.84
C ALA A 90 1.47 -3.31 -3.95
N SER A 91 0.18 -3.20 -3.64
CA SER A 91 -0.91 -3.33 -4.60
C SER A 91 -0.86 -2.24 -5.70
N HIS A 92 -0.51 -1.00 -5.35
CA HIS A 92 -0.31 0.08 -6.33
C HIS A 92 0.95 -0.14 -7.20
N ILE A 93 2.04 -0.64 -6.61
CA ILE A 93 3.26 -1.01 -7.36
C ILE A 93 2.96 -2.13 -8.36
N LEU A 94 2.21 -3.16 -7.93
CA LEU A 94 1.80 -4.25 -8.81
C LEU A 94 1.01 -3.72 -10.02
N LYS A 95 0.03 -2.83 -9.79
CA LYS A 95 -0.72 -2.17 -10.86
C LYS A 95 0.20 -1.43 -11.82
N ALA A 96 1.16 -0.66 -11.30
CA ALA A 96 2.14 0.06 -12.11
C ALA A 96 2.97 -0.87 -13.00
N LEU A 97 3.48 -1.97 -12.44
CA LEU A 97 4.31 -2.94 -13.17
C LEU A 97 3.55 -3.67 -14.27
N VAL A 98 2.26 -3.91 -14.08
CA VAL A 98 1.38 -4.51 -15.08
C VAL A 98 1.08 -3.51 -16.20
N LEU A 99 0.78 -2.26 -15.86
CA LEU A 99 0.55 -1.20 -16.84
C LEU A 99 1.78 -0.90 -17.69
N ASP A 100 2.97 -0.89 -17.08
CA ASP A 100 4.23 -0.73 -17.80
C ASP A 100 4.48 -1.90 -18.76
N LEU A 101 4.19 -3.14 -18.34
CA LEU A 101 4.27 -4.31 -19.21
C LEU A 101 3.32 -4.22 -20.41
N GLN A 102 2.15 -3.59 -20.25
CA GLN A 102 1.21 -3.30 -21.34
C GLN A 102 1.60 -2.08 -22.18
N GLY A 103 2.64 -1.34 -21.79
CA GLY A 103 3.11 -0.13 -22.48
C GLY A 103 2.43 1.17 -22.04
N TYR A 104 1.52 1.14 -21.06
CA TYR A 104 0.82 2.30 -20.53
C TYR A 104 1.66 3.07 -19.50
N LYS A 105 2.78 3.63 -19.95
CA LYS A 105 3.80 4.23 -19.09
C LYS A 105 3.31 5.43 -18.24
N THR A 106 2.39 6.24 -18.75
CA THR A 106 1.80 7.36 -18.00
C THR A 106 0.96 6.85 -16.83
N SER A 107 0.06 5.89 -17.09
CA SER A 107 -0.79 5.28 -16.06
C SER A 107 0.02 4.47 -15.04
N ALA A 108 1.13 3.86 -15.49
CA ALA A 108 2.08 3.19 -14.61
C ALA A 108 2.76 4.18 -13.64
N LEU A 109 3.15 5.35 -14.15
CA LEU A 109 3.74 6.43 -13.34
C LEU A 109 2.73 6.94 -12.31
N ASP A 110 1.48 7.19 -12.70
CA ASP A 110 0.41 7.61 -11.78
C ASP A 110 0.19 6.58 -10.65
N SER A 111 0.27 5.29 -10.99
CA SER A 111 0.14 4.20 -10.01
C SER A 111 1.33 4.15 -9.04
N LEU A 112 2.57 4.43 -9.48
CA LEU A 112 3.72 4.57 -8.59
C LEU A 112 3.63 5.81 -7.70
N ASP A 113 3.10 6.92 -8.21
CA ASP A 113 2.85 8.11 -7.40
C ASP A 113 1.83 7.85 -6.31
N ALA A 114 0.79 7.05 -6.59
CA ALA A 114 -0.14 6.58 -5.57
C ALA A 114 0.55 5.70 -4.51
N ALA A 115 1.43 4.77 -4.93
CA ALA A 115 2.20 3.92 -4.03
C ALA A 115 3.14 4.70 -3.10
N LEU A 116 3.79 5.74 -3.63
CA LEU A 116 4.73 6.60 -2.90
C LEU A 116 4.05 7.76 -2.17
N SER A 117 2.72 7.83 -2.20
CA SER A 117 1.95 8.83 -1.47
C SER A 117 2.10 8.65 0.05
N PRO A 118 1.94 9.72 0.87
CA PRO A 118 2.05 9.63 2.32
C PRO A 118 1.09 8.63 2.99
N LEU A 119 0.01 8.27 2.28
CA LEU A 119 -1.02 7.33 2.76
C LEU A 119 -0.59 5.88 2.60
N ALA A 120 0.14 5.55 1.53
CA ALA A 120 0.50 4.18 1.18
C ALA A 120 1.96 3.85 1.50
N VAL A 121 2.88 4.82 1.39
CA VAL A 121 4.33 4.61 1.55
C VAL A 121 4.72 4.00 2.90
N LYS A 122 3.87 4.14 3.93
CA LYS A 122 4.09 3.56 5.26
C LYS A 122 4.00 2.03 5.28
N SER A 123 3.42 1.39 4.26
CA SER A 123 3.36 -0.06 4.16
C SER A 123 4.64 -0.67 3.55
N LEU A 124 5.51 0.14 2.94
CA LEU A 124 6.76 -0.32 2.33
C LEU A 124 7.89 -0.35 3.35
N SER A 125 8.75 -1.36 3.24
CA SER A 125 10.10 -1.31 3.78
C SER A 125 10.96 -0.29 3.04
N ASP A 126 12.06 0.16 3.65
CA ASP A 126 12.98 1.11 3.01
C ASP A 126 13.58 0.57 1.71
N GLN A 127 13.77 -0.75 1.61
CA GLN A 127 14.19 -1.42 0.39
C GLN A 127 13.13 -1.32 -0.71
N GLU A 128 11.88 -1.74 -0.42
CA GLU A 128 10.79 -1.68 -1.40
C GLU A 128 10.49 -0.25 -1.84
N LYS A 129 10.63 0.72 -0.92
CA LYS A 129 10.53 2.15 -1.22
C LYS A 129 11.65 2.61 -2.16
N GLY A 130 12.88 2.14 -1.94
CA GLY A 130 14.00 2.38 -2.85
C GLY A 130 13.74 1.83 -4.25
N ASP A 131 13.25 0.59 -4.33
CA ASP A 131 12.92 -0.06 -5.60
C ASP A 131 11.77 0.67 -6.33
N ALA A 132 10.75 1.12 -5.60
CA ALA A 132 9.64 1.90 -6.16
C ALA A 132 10.10 3.27 -6.69
N LEU A 133 11.02 3.95 -5.99
CA LEU A 133 11.62 5.21 -6.45
C LEU A 133 12.45 5.00 -7.71
N LEU A 134 13.24 3.91 -7.78
CA LEU A 134 13.99 3.55 -8.97
C LEU A 134 13.06 3.34 -10.17
N ARG A 135 12.00 2.54 -10.01
CA ARG A 135 11.00 2.33 -11.07
C ARG A 135 10.31 3.60 -11.50
N ARG A 136 10.02 4.52 -10.56
CA ARG A 136 9.41 5.81 -10.90
C ARG A 136 10.37 6.69 -11.69
N ALA A 137 11.66 6.70 -11.33
CA ALA A 137 12.68 7.42 -12.09
C ALA A 137 12.80 6.88 -13.53
N GLU A 138 12.85 5.56 -13.69
CA GLU A 138 12.87 4.90 -15.02
C GLU A 138 11.67 5.34 -15.88
N LEU A 139 10.46 5.30 -15.32
CA LEU A 139 9.25 5.73 -16.03
C LEU A 139 9.24 7.22 -16.33
N LYS A 140 9.70 8.08 -15.41
CA LYS A 140 9.80 9.53 -15.65
C LYS A 140 10.72 9.85 -16.82
N VAL A 141 11.86 9.15 -16.94
CA VAL A 141 12.78 9.26 -18.07
C VAL A 141 12.13 8.74 -19.35
N ALA A 142 11.41 7.61 -19.28
CA ALA A 142 10.79 6.99 -20.45
C ALA A 142 9.57 7.76 -20.99
N VAL A 143 8.82 8.45 -20.14
CA VAL A 143 7.59 9.19 -20.50
C VAL A 143 7.89 10.63 -20.94
N SER A 144 9.04 11.20 -20.56
CA SER A 144 9.30 12.62 -20.77
C SER A 144 10.66 12.92 -21.39
N GLY A 145 10.62 13.59 -22.54
CA GLY A 145 11.77 14.32 -23.06
C GLY A 145 12.14 15.49 -22.12
N ARG A 146 13.45 15.63 -21.83
CA ARG A 146 14.21 16.67 -21.09
C ARG A 146 13.64 17.28 -19.78
N GLY A 147 12.34 17.49 -19.61
CA GLY A 147 11.75 18.24 -18.48
C GLY A 147 11.46 17.46 -17.19
N ARG A 148 11.49 16.11 -17.18
CA ARG A 148 11.31 15.30 -15.94
C ARG A 148 12.60 14.64 -15.43
N VAL A 149 13.74 14.98 -16.03
CA VAL A 149 15.04 14.41 -15.67
C VAL A 149 15.41 14.79 -14.24
N ASP A 150 15.19 16.05 -13.83
CA ASP A 150 15.50 16.49 -12.47
C ASP A 150 14.69 15.75 -11.40
N SER A 151 13.41 15.48 -11.68
CA SER A 151 12.56 14.69 -10.77
C SER A 151 12.97 13.22 -10.73
N ALA A 152 13.42 12.65 -11.84
CA ALA A 152 13.97 11.29 -11.89
C ALA A 152 15.28 11.19 -11.11
N VAL A 153 16.17 12.19 -11.24
CA VAL A 153 17.42 12.27 -10.46
C VAL A 153 17.12 12.36 -8.97
N ALA A 154 16.15 13.19 -8.56
CA ALA A 154 15.72 13.28 -7.16
C ALA A 154 15.25 11.93 -6.60
N ASP A 155 14.47 11.18 -7.38
CA ASP A 155 14.02 9.83 -7.00
C ASP A 155 15.19 8.84 -6.84
N LEU A 156 16.15 8.86 -7.77
CA LEU A 156 17.36 8.02 -7.68
C LEU A 156 18.21 8.36 -6.45
N VAL A 157 18.42 9.64 -6.17
CA VAL A 157 19.17 10.09 -5.00
C VAL A 157 18.49 9.62 -3.71
N ALA A 158 17.16 9.75 -3.63
CA ALA A 158 16.40 9.26 -2.48
C ALA A 158 16.50 7.74 -2.33
N GLY A 159 16.40 6.97 -3.42
CA GLY A 159 16.54 5.52 -3.41
C GLY A 159 17.92 5.05 -2.93
N VAL A 160 19.00 5.67 -3.43
CA VAL A 160 20.38 5.36 -3.01
C VAL A 160 20.60 5.69 -1.53
N LYS A 161 20.02 6.79 -1.03
CA LYS A 161 20.13 7.15 0.39
C LYS A 161 19.49 6.08 1.29
N LEU A 162 18.30 5.60 0.94
CA LEU A 162 17.62 4.52 1.66
C LEU A 162 18.43 3.22 1.64
N SER A 163 19.01 2.86 0.50
CA SER A 163 19.89 1.69 0.38
C SER A 163 21.12 1.79 1.28
N LYS A 164 21.76 2.96 1.35
CA LYS A 164 22.94 3.21 2.20
C LYS A 164 22.61 3.21 3.69
N GLU A 165 21.42 3.69 4.06
CA GLU A 165 20.93 3.64 5.45
C GLU A 165 20.67 2.19 5.89
N ASN A 166 20.04 1.39 5.03
CA ASN A 166 19.84 -0.05 5.28
C ASN A 166 21.18 -0.81 5.42
N ALA A 167 22.14 -0.54 4.55
CA ALA A 167 23.44 -1.22 4.57
C ALA A 167 24.30 -0.90 5.81
N LYS A 168 23.95 0.14 6.57
CA LYS A 168 24.63 0.51 7.83
C LYS A 168 23.91 0.00 9.09
N GLY A 169 22.69 -0.51 8.94
CA GLY A 169 21.86 -1.02 10.03
C GLY A 169 21.89 -2.54 10.22
N VAL A 170 22.68 -3.26 9.41
CA VAL A 170 22.98 -4.70 9.50
C VAL A 170 24.40 -4.87 10.00
#